data_AF-A0A068RHJ7-F1
#
_entry.id   AF-A0A068RHJ7-F1
#
_cell.length_a   1.000
_cell.length_b   1.000
_cell.length_c   1.000
_cell.angle_alpha   90.00
_cell.angle_beta   90.00
_cell.angle_gamma   90.00
#
_symmetry.space_group_name_H-M   'P 1'
#
loop_
_entity.id
_entity.type
_entity.pdbx_description
1 polymer ?
#
loop_
_entity_poly.entity_id
_entity_poly.type
_entity_poly.pdbx_seq_one_letter_code
_entity_poly.pdbx_strand_id
1 'polypeptide(L)'
;MAVNLIPGEFSAFTIAVAILSGFIVFFGYVSMFIKERMFLSEAFVAVIIGIIAGPLVTNGINPYAWENSDEITKQLTRCIIAIQVMAVGIELPKHYMKKDWLTMFMLLMPVMIFMWLVSGLIVWMFVPPITYLESLVIGACVCPTDPVSRMQQPQFPAAPYYSGNVSLYTR
;
A
#
# COMPACT_ATOMS: atom_id res chain seq x y z
N MET A 1 -30.04 3.33 -36.05
CA MET A 1 -28.66 3.53 -36.54
C MET A 1 -28.00 2.15 -36.56
N ALA A 2 -28.00 1.49 -37.72
CA ALA A 2 -27.47 0.13 -37.84
C ALA A 2 -25.95 0.17 -37.75
N VAL A 3 -25.40 -0.46 -36.71
CA VAL A 3 -23.96 -0.67 -36.58
C VAL A 3 -23.59 -1.69 -37.66
N ASN A 4 -23.10 -1.20 -38.79
CA ASN A 4 -22.52 -2.05 -39.83
C ASN A 4 -21.23 -2.65 -39.29
N LEU A 5 -21.27 -3.95 -39.02
CA LEU A 5 -20.14 -4.75 -38.53
C LEU A 5 -19.18 -5.02 -39.70
N ILE A 6 -17.99 -4.44 -39.64
CA ILE A 6 -16.91 -4.72 -40.60
C ILE A 6 -16.30 -6.09 -40.22
N PRO A 7 -16.32 -7.09 -41.13
CA PRO A 7 -15.85 -8.43 -40.84
C PRO A 7 -14.31 -8.46 -40.82
N GLY A 8 -13.72 -8.10 -39.68
CA GLY A 8 -12.27 -8.11 -39.49
C GLY A 8 -11.73 -7.55 -38.17
N GLU A 9 -12.52 -6.77 -37.42
CA GLU A 9 -12.00 -6.04 -36.24
C GLU A 9 -12.08 -6.78 -34.90
N PHE A 10 -12.90 -7.83 -34.79
CA PHE A 10 -12.94 -8.70 -33.61
C PHE A 10 -11.83 -9.75 -33.66
N SER A 11 -10.57 -9.28 -33.63
CA SER A 11 -9.44 -10.15 -33.33
C SER A 11 -9.58 -10.68 -31.91
N ALA A 12 -9.12 -11.91 -31.66
CA ALA A 12 -9.06 -12.48 -30.31
C ALA A 12 -8.35 -11.54 -29.32
N PHE A 13 -7.41 -10.72 -29.83
CA PHE A 13 -6.75 -9.67 -29.07
C PHE A 13 -7.69 -8.57 -28.60
N THR A 14 -8.55 -8.03 -29.46
CA THR A 14 -9.53 -6.97 -29.12
C THR A 14 -10.53 -7.49 -28.09
N ILE A 15 -10.97 -8.74 -28.23
CA ILE A 15 -11.87 -9.41 -27.28
C ILE A 15 -11.17 -9.62 -25.94
N ALA A 16 -9.92 -10.09 -25.93
CA ALA A 16 -9.14 -10.26 -24.71
C ALA A 16 -8.94 -8.94 -23.98
N VAL A 17 -8.57 -7.87 -24.69
CA VAL A 17 -8.39 -6.53 -24.12
C VAL A 17 -9.72 -5.97 -23.59
N ALA A 18 -10.84 -6.16 -24.31
CA ALA A 18 -12.16 -5.74 -23.85
C ALA A 18 -12.60 -6.48 -22.57
N ILE A 19 -12.35 -7.79 -22.48
CA ILE A 19 -12.65 -8.58 -21.28
C ILE A 19 -11.76 -8.15 -20.11
N LEU A 20 -10.47 -7.95 -20.36
CA LEU A 20 -9.50 -7.58 -19.34
C LEU A 20 -9.77 -6.16 -18.79
N SER A 21 -10.05 -5.20 -19.67
CA SER A 21 -10.45 -3.84 -19.27
C SER A 21 -11.81 -3.81 -18.57
N GLY A 22 -12.78 -4.61 -19.01
CA GLY A 22 -14.07 -4.78 -18.31
C GLY A 22 -13.90 -5.34 -16.91
N PHE A 23 -13.03 -6.33 -16.74
CA PHE A 23 -12.69 -6.91 -15.44
C PHE A 23 -12.03 -5.88 -14.51
N ILE A 24 -11.07 -5.09 -15.02
CA ILE A 24 -10.40 -4.03 -14.25
C ILE A 24 -11.41 -2.99 -13.76
N VAL A 25 -12.31 -2.53 -14.63
CA VAL A 25 -13.32 -1.52 -14.28
C VAL A 25 -14.32 -2.08 -13.25
N PHE A 26 -14.78 -3.32 -13.44
CA PHE A 26 -15.69 -3.98 -12.49
C PHE A 26 -15.04 -4.16 -11.11
N PHE A 27 -13.79 -4.64 -11.07
CA PHE A 27 -13.04 -4.78 -9.83
C PHE A 27 -12.81 -3.43 -9.15
N GLY A 28 -12.45 -2.39 -9.92
CA GLY A 28 -12.30 -1.02 -9.41
C GLY A 28 -13.58 -0.47 -8.80
N TYR A 29 -14.73 -0.73 -9.44
CA TYR A 29 -16.03 -0.29 -8.94
C TYR A 29 -16.44 -1.00 -7.64
N VAL A 30 -16.27 -2.33 -7.59
CA VAL A 30 -16.54 -3.11 -6.37
C VAL A 30 -15.61 -2.70 -5.23
N SER A 31 -14.33 -2.44 -5.53
CA SER A 31 -13.35 -1.95 -4.55
C SER A 31 -13.74 -0.58 -3.99
N MET A 32 -14.23 0.33 -4.84
CA MET A 32 -14.70 1.66 -4.42
C MET A 32 -15.99 1.58 -3.58
N PHE A 33 -16.90 0.66 -3.91
CA PHE A 33 -18.12 0.44 -3.12
C PHE A 33 -17.83 -0.15 -1.73
N ILE A 34 -16.87 -1.08 -1.64
CA ILE A 34 -16.38 -1.62 -0.36
C ILE A 34 -15.68 -0.53 0.45
N LYS A 35 -14.89 0.34 -0.21
CA LYS A 35 -14.20 1.49 0.38
C LYS A 35 -15.17 2.46 1.07
N GLU A 36 -16.28 2.81 0.43
CA GLU A 36 -17.27 3.75 1.00
C GLU A 36 -18.11 3.17 2.13
N ARG A 37 -18.35 1.85 2.14
CA ARG A 37 -19.24 1.22 3.14
C ARG A 37 -18.55 0.67 4.37
N MET A 38 -17.28 0.26 4.29
CA MET A 38 -16.63 -0.50 5.37
C MET A 38 -15.46 0.19 6.07
N PHE A 39 -15.00 1.39 5.63
CA PHE A 39 -13.83 2.09 6.18
C PHE A 39 -12.60 1.18 6.42
N LEU A 40 -12.50 0.11 5.63
CA LEU A 40 -11.54 -0.96 5.83
C LEU A 40 -10.30 -0.64 4.99
N SER A 41 -9.11 -0.78 5.58
CA SER A 41 -7.84 -0.53 4.88
C SER A 41 -7.80 -1.35 3.58
N GLU A 42 -7.56 -0.69 2.44
CA GLU A 42 -7.45 -1.32 1.11
C GLU A 42 -6.53 -2.54 1.15
N ALA A 43 -5.47 -2.47 1.96
CA ALA A 43 -4.52 -3.54 2.20
C ALA A 43 -5.18 -4.81 2.79
N PHE A 44 -6.15 -4.68 3.71
CA PHE A 44 -6.81 -5.83 4.34
C PHE A 44 -7.74 -6.55 3.36
N VAL A 45 -8.45 -5.81 2.51
CA VAL A 45 -9.29 -6.39 1.46
C VAL A 45 -8.43 -7.13 0.43
N ALA A 46 -7.29 -6.55 0.04
CA ALA A 46 -6.33 -7.20 -0.84
C ALA A 46 -5.77 -8.50 -0.23
N VAL A 47 -5.48 -8.51 1.07
CA VAL A 47 -5.05 -9.73 1.79
C VAL A 47 -6.14 -10.80 1.77
N ILE A 48 -7.40 -10.46 2.05
CA ILE A 48 -8.51 -11.42 2.02
C ILE A 48 -8.66 -12.03 0.61
N ILE A 49 -8.67 -11.20 -0.42
CA ILE A 49 -8.77 -11.65 -1.80
C ILE A 49 -7.56 -12.54 -2.15
N GLY A 50 -6.36 -12.18 -1.70
CA GLY A 50 -5.15 -12.99 -1.86
C GLY A 50 -5.24 -14.35 -1.16
N ILE A 51 -5.81 -14.43 0.04
CA ILE A 51 -6.03 -15.69 0.76
C ILE A 51 -7.02 -16.58 -0.01
N ILE A 52 -8.12 -16.00 -0.52
CA ILE A 52 -9.13 -16.73 -1.29
C ILE A 52 -8.57 -17.21 -2.65
N ALA A 53 -7.79 -16.38 -3.33
CA ALA A 53 -7.14 -16.72 -4.60
C ALA A 53 -5.92 -17.66 -4.42
N GLY A 54 -5.40 -17.74 -3.20
CA GLY A 54 -4.23 -18.53 -2.85
C GLY A 54 -4.43 -20.04 -2.89
N PRO A 55 -3.35 -20.80 -2.63
CA PRO A 55 -3.33 -22.26 -2.74
C PRO A 55 -4.30 -22.96 -1.76
N LEU A 56 -4.65 -22.29 -0.66
CA LEU A 56 -5.49 -22.82 0.41
C LEU A 56 -6.99 -22.95 0.06
N VAL A 57 -7.51 -22.11 -0.85
CA VAL A 57 -8.96 -22.05 -1.13
C VAL A 57 -9.27 -22.38 -2.59
N THR A 58 -8.71 -21.63 -3.54
CA THR A 58 -9.02 -21.79 -4.97
C THR A 58 -7.92 -22.52 -5.76
N ASN A 59 -6.72 -22.65 -5.17
CA ASN A 59 -5.53 -23.24 -5.82
C ASN A 59 -5.18 -22.60 -7.19
N GLY A 60 -5.57 -21.33 -7.38
CA GLY A 60 -5.36 -20.61 -8.63
C GLY A 60 -3.92 -20.15 -8.81
N ILE A 61 -3.29 -19.66 -7.73
CA ILE A 61 -1.88 -19.28 -7.70
C ILE A 61 -1.19 -20.16 -6.66
N ASN A 62 -0.43 -21.16 -7.12
CA ASN A 62 0.35 -22.04 -6.25
C ASN A 62 1.85 -21.74 -6.38
N PRO A 63 2.40 -20.87 -5.52
CA PRO A 63 3.82 -20.54 -5.56
C PRO A 63 4.71 -21.74 -5.19
N TYR A 64 4.21 -22.76 -4.48
CA TYR A 64 5.00 -23.96 -4.12
C TYR A 64 5.19 -24.93 -5.29
N ALA A 65 4.33 -24.86 -6.32
CA ALA A 65 4.46 -25.67 -7.51
C ALA A 65 5.47 -25.09 -8.52
N TRP A 66 6.02 -23.91 -8.25
CA TRP A 66 6.97 -23.25 -9.15
C TRP A 66 8.39 -23.76 -8.90
N GLU A 67 9.08 -24.13 -9.97
CA GLU A 67 10.44 -24.69 -9.94
C GLU A 67 11.48 -23.70 -9.34
N ASN A 68 11.18 -22.38 -9.34
CA ASN A 68 12.03 -21.31 -8.79
C ASN A 68 11.24 -20.28 -7.97
N SER A 69 10.33 -20.75 -7.11
CA SER A 69 9.43 -19.91 -6.31
C SER A 69 10.14 -18.83 -5.47
N ASP A 70 11.25 -19.15 -4.82
CA ASP A 70 12.00 -18.24 -3.95
C ASP A 70 12.65 -17.10 -4.74
N GLU A 71 13.26 -17.42 -5.88
CA GLU A 71 13.93 -16.42 -6.73
C GLU A 71 12.89 -15.50 -7.39
N ILE A 72 11.77 -16.04 -7.85
CA ILE A 72 10.67 -15.26 -8.43
C ILE A 72 10.08 -14.33 -7.36
N THR A 73 9.78 -14.85 -6.16
CA THR A 73 9.26 -14.06 -5.04
C THR A 73 10.21 -12.94 -4.65
N LYS A 74 11.51 -13.21 -4.62
CA LYS A 74 12.54 -12.23 -4.28
C LYS A 74 12.63 -11.11 -5.32
N GLN A 75 12.66 -11.46 -6.60
CA GLN A 75 12.69 -10.47 -7.69
C GLN A 75 11.42 -9.61 -7.70
N LEU A 76 10.25 -10.24 -7.51
CA LEU A 76 8.97 -9.56 -7.43
C LEU A 76 8.90 -8.60 -6.24
N THR A 77 9.33 -9.05 -5.06
CA THR A 77 9.40 -8.20 -3.85
C THR A 77 10.30 -7.00 -4.07
N ARG A 78 11.46 -7.18 -4.74
CA ARG A 78 12.37 -6.07 -5.07
C ARG A 78 11.71 -5.04 -5.98
N CYS A 79 10.97 -5.48 -7.00
CA CYS A 79 10.22 -4.58 -7.88
C CYS A 79 9.14 -3.80 -7.11
N ILE A 80 8.38 -4.48 -6.24
CA ILE A 80 7.32 -3.85 -5.44
C ILE A 80 7.91 -2.80 -4.50
N ILE A 81 8.97 -3.13 -3.76
CA ILE A 81 9.65 -2.18 -2.85
C ILE A 81 10.17 -0.97 -3.65
N ALA A 82 10.76 -1.19 -4.84
CA ALA A 82 11.24 -0.10 -5.67
C ALA A 82 10.13 0.86 -6.11
N ILE A 83 8.97 0.33 -6.52
CA ILE A 83 7.81 1.13 -6.92
C ILE A 83 7.22 1.89 -5.71
N GLN A 84 7.08 1.23 -4.56
CA GLN A 84 6.55 1.83 -3.34
C GLN A 84 7.43 2.98 -2.86
N VAL A 85 8.75 2.77 -2.78
CA VAL A 85 9.70 3.81 -2.37
C VAL A 85 9.73 4.97 -3.37
N MET A 86 9.60 4.69 -4.67
CA MET A 86 9.51 5.72 -5.71
C MET A 86 8.24 6.56 -5.57
N ALA A 87 7.08 5.94 -5.38
CA ALA A 87 5.80 6.65 -5.22
C ALA A 87 5.86 7.63 -4.04
N VAL A 88 6.34 7.15 -2.88
CA VAL A 88 6.55 7.97 -1.68
C VAL A 88 7.54 9.12 -1.94
N GLY A 89 8.62 8.86 -2.68
CA GLY A 89 9.60 9.87 -3.02
C GLY A 89 9.07 10.99 -3.91
N ILE A 90 8.13 10.68 -4.82
CA ILE A 90 7.48 11.66 -5.70
C ILE A 90 6.46 12.51 -4.92
N GLU A 91 5.75 11.89 -3.98
CA GLU A 91 4.70 12.56 -3.20
C GLU A 91 5.25 13.45 -2.09
N LEU A 92 6.49 13.27 -1.63
CA LEU A 92 7.08 14.09 -0.57
C LEU A 92 7.33 15.54 -1.02
N PRO A 93 6.62 16.55 -0.47
CA PRO A 93 6.82 17.95 -0.86
C PRO A 93 8.19 18.46 -0.40
N LYS A 94 8.98 19.00 -1.35
CA LYS A 94 10.36 19.48 -1.14
C LYS A 94 10.51 20.53 -0.03
N HIS A 95 9.42 21.21 0.33
CA HIS A 95 9.42 22.25 1.36
C HIS A 95 9.42 21.69 2.80
N TYR A 96 8.86 20.49 3.01
CA TYR A 96 8.75 19.88 4.35
C TYR A 96 10.11 19.43 4.90
N MET A 97 10.97 18.88 4.03
CA MET A 97 12.33 18.46 4.41
C MET A 97 13.22 19.62 4.87
N LYS A 98 12.99 20.86 4.41
CA LYS A 98 13.85 22.00 4.77
C LYS A 98 13.36 22.75 6.00
N LYS A 99 12.05 22.72 6.28
CA LYS A 99 11.46 23.48 7.38
C LYS A 99 11.58 22.75 8.71
N ASP A 100 11.32 21.43 8.71
CA ASP A 100 11.25 20.61 9.94
C ASP A 100 12.09 19.32 9.82
N TRP A 101 13.33 19.44 9.33
CA TRP A 101 14.23 18.29 9.20
C TRP A 101 14.51 17.60 10.54
N LEU A 102 14.56 18.37 11.63
CA LEU A 102 14.77 17.85 12.99
C LEU A 102 13.62 16.91 13.39
N THR A 103 12.38 17.25 13.06
CA THR A 103 11.20 16.42 13.37
C THR A 103 11.22 15.13 12.54
N MET A 104 11.57 15.20 11.25
CA MET A 104 11.76 13.99 10.44
C MET A 104 12.88 13.10 10.97
N PHE A 105 14.02 13.69 11.36
CA PHE A 105 15.16 12.95 11.91
C PHE A 105 14.83 12.31 13.27
N MET A 106 14.17 13.05 14.16
CA MET A 106 13.73 12.55 15.46
C MET A 106 12.65 11.48 15.34
N LEU A 107 11.86 11.47 14.27
CA LEU A 107 10.88 10.41 14.04
C LEU A 107 11.49 9.17 13.37
N LEU A 108 12.41 9.34 12.42
CA LEU A 108 13.04 8.20 11.73
C LEU A 108 14.11 7.50 12.57
N MET A 109 14.87 8.23 13.38
CA MET A 109 16.02 7.64 14.09
C MET A 109 15.62 7.07 15.45
N PRO A 110 15.33 7.87 16.50
CA PRO A 110 15.09 7.31 17.82
C PRO A 110 13.75 6.58 17.92
N VAL A 111 12.68 7.02 17.25
CA VAL A 111 11.38 6.33 17.33
C VAL A 111 11.42 4.98 16.61
N MET A 112 12.02 4.87 15.42
CA MET A 112 12.15 3.55 14.77
C MET A 112 13.07 2.61 15.54
N ILE A 113 14.19 3.09 16.09
CA ILE A 113 15.09 2.23 16.89
C ILE A 113 14.38 1.74 18.15
N PHE A 114 13.63 2.60 18.83
CA PHE A 114 12.86 2.21 20.00
C PHE A 114 11.76 1.19 19.64
N MET A 115 11.02 1.44 18.56
CA MET A 115 10.00 0.52 18.05
C MET A 115 10.61 -0.85 17.70
N TRP A 116 11.81 -0.87 17.11
CA TRP A 116 12.56 -2.07 16.78
C TRP A 116 12.99 -2.89 17.99
N LEU A 117 13.54 -2.23 19.01
CA LEU A 117 13.95 -2.91 20.23
C LEU A 117 12.74 -3.46 20.98
N VAL A 118 11.65 -2.69 21.08
CA VAL A 118 10.42 -3.12 21.76
C VAL A 118 9.76 -4.29 21.01
N SER A 119 9.64 -4.23 19.68
CA SER A 119 9.05 -5.32 18.89
C SER A 119 9.87 -6.60 18.96
N GLY A 120 11.20 -6.51 18.84
CA GLY A 120 12.10 -7.67 18.99
C GLY A 120 12.07 -8.29 20.39
N LEU A 121 11.92 -7.46 21.43
CA LEU A 121 11.80 -7.93 22.82
C LEU A 121 10.45 -8.64 23.07
N ILE A 122 9.35 -8.09 22.56
CA ILE A 122 8.03 -8.73 22.64
C ILE A 122 8.04 -10.09 21.94
N VAL A 123 8.63 -10.17 20.74
CA VAL A 123 8.74 -11.44 19.98
C VAL A 123 9.57 -12.47 20.72
N TRP A 124 10.70 -12.05 21.33
CA TRP A 124 11.53 -12.92 22.18
C TRP A 124 10.76 -13.44 23.41
N MET A 125 9.94 -12.60 24.04
CA MET A 125 9.16 -12.99 25.21
C MET A 125 8.01 -13.95 24.90
N PHE A 126 7.37 -13.81 23.73
CA PHE A 126 6.22 -14.62 23.32
C PHE A 126 6.60 -15.92 22.60
N VAL A 127 7.78 -15.98 21.97
CA VAL A 127 8.23 -17.13 21.19
C VAL A 127 9.47 -17.73 21.87
N PRO A 128 9.32 -18.74 22.75
CA PRO A 128 10.43 -19.26 23.56
C PRO A 128 11.56 -20.03 22.83
N PRO A 129 11.42 -20.58 21.61
CA PRO A 129 12.53 -21.30 20.97
C PRO A 129 13.54 -20.43 20.19
N ILE A 130 13.33 -19.11 20.07
CA ILE A 130 14.17 -18.24 19.22
C ILE A 130 15.26 -17.52 20.01
N THR A 131 16.42 -17.35 19.38
CA THR A 131 17.52 -16.56 19.94
C THR A 131 17.19 -15.06 19.92
N TYR A 132 17.83 -14.29 20.80
CA TYR A 132 17.65 -12.83 20.84
C TYR A 132 18.01 -12.16 19.50
N LEU A 133 18.99 -12.69 18.76
CA LEU A 133 19.34 -12.15 17.43
C LEU A 133 18.24 -12.41 16.40
N GLU A 134 17.63 -13.60 16.38
CA GLU A 134 16.53 -13.93 15.48
C GLU A 134 15.29 -13.07 15.76
N SER A 135 14.99 -12.80 17.03
CA SER A 135 13.87 -11.93 17.39
C SER A 135 14.10 -10.47 16.95
N LEU A 136 15.35 -9.98 17.00
CA LEU A 136 15.69 -8.66 16.43
C LEU A 136 15.56 -8.61 14.90
N VAL A 137 15.90 -9.69 14.19
CA VAL A 137 15.70 -9.77 12.73
C VAL A 137 14.22 -9.72 12.38
N ILE A 138 13.39 -10.48 13.11
CA ILE A 138 11.92 -10.45 12.94
C ILE A 138 11.40 -9.04 13.27
N GLY A 139 11.86 -8.43 14.37
CA GLY A 139 11.51 -7.06 14.74
C GLY A 139 11.84 -6.06 13.64
N ALA A 140 13.00 -6.21 12.97
CA ALA A 140 13.42 -5.31 11.89
C ALA A 140 12.46 -5.34 10.68
N CYS A 141 11.85 -6.50 10.40
CA CYS A 141 10.85 -6.63 9.34
C CYS A 141 9.50 -5.97 9.66
N VAL A 142 9.20 -5.74 10.95
CA VAL A 142 7.93 -5.14 11.40
C VAL A 142 8.02 -3.61 11.52
N CYS A 143 9.21 -3.07 11.73
CA CYS A 143 9.45 -1.63 11.90
C CYS A 143 9.14 -0.70 10.72
N PRO A 144 9.34 -1.07 9.44
CA PRO A 144 9.12 -0.13 8.35
C PRO A 144 7.61 0.15 8.21
N THR A 145 7.17 1.32 8.65
CA THR A 145 5.79 1.79 8.46
C THR A 145 5.66 2.43 7.08
N ASP A 146 4.81 1.87 6.23
CA ASP A 146 4.48 2.43 4.92
C ASP A 146 3.65 3.73 5.08
N PRO A 147 4.04 4.84 4.44
CA PRO A 147 3.28 6.09 4.53
C PRO A 147 2.06 6.11 3.57
N VAL A 148 2.06 5.23 2.55
CA VAL A 148 1.03 5.15 1.49
C VAL A 148 -0.37 4.96 2.06
N SER A 149 -0.52 4.06 3.04
CA SER A 149 -1.80 3.83 3.71
C SER A 149 -2.38 5.09 4.36
N ARG A 150 -1.53 6.00 4.86
CA ARG A 150 -1.97 7.27 5.46
C ARG A 150 -2.27 8.34 4.42
N MET A 151 -1.60 8.29 3.26
CA MET A 151 -1.78 9.21 2.14
C MET A 151 -3.11 9.01 1.41
N GLN A 152 -3.68 7.80 1.45
CA GLN A 152 -4.96 7.47 0.81
C GLN A 152 -6.21 7.94 1.56
N GLN A 153 -6.07 8.53 2.76
CA GLN A 153 -7.21 9.14 3.44
C GLN A 153 -7.69 10.38 2.66
N PRO A 154 -8.97 10.46 2.25
CA PRO A 154 -9.50 11.69 1.68
C PRO A 154 -9.28 12.80 2.71
N GLN A 155 -8.63 13.88 2.30
CA GLN A 155 -8.53 15.09 3.09
C GLN A 155 -9.96 15.47 3.49
N PHE A 156 -10.36 15.23 4.74
CA PHE A 156 -11.49 15.93 5.30
C PHE A 156 -11.23 17.42 5.02
N PRO A 157 -12.20 18.18 4.48
CA PRO A 157 -11.96 19.58 4.15
C PRO A 157 -11.40 20.23 5.41
N ALA A 158 -10.18 20.76 5.28
CA ALA A 158 -9.54 21.51 6.34
C ALA A 158 -10.58 22.50 6.87
N ALA A 159 -10.78 22.52 8.20
CA ALA A 159 -11.56 23.57 8.83
C ALA A 159 -11.11 24.92 8.24
N PRO A 160 -12.03 25.79 7.81
CA PRO A 160 -11.69 27.00 7.08
C PRO A 160 -10.71 27.81 7.92
N TYR A 161 -9.51 28.03 7.35
CA TYR A 161 -8.56 29.01 7.84
C TYR A 161 -9.27 30.36 7.81
N TYR A 162 -9.74 30.84 8.97
CA TYR A 162 -10.14 32.23 9.14
C TYR A 162 -8.87 33.07 8.96
N SER A 163 -8.62 33.48 7.72
CA SER A 163 -7.79 34.63 7.39
C SER A 163 -8.51 35.87 7.92
N GLY A 164 -8.35 36.12 9.22
CA GLY A 164 -8.79 37.34 9.88
C GLY A 164 -7.89 38.49 9.48
N ASN A 165 -8.12 39.05 8.29
CA ASN A 165 -7.84 40.46 8.05
C ASN A 165 -8.73 41.26 9.02
N VAL A 166 -8.18 41.64 10.17
CA VAL A 166 -8.73 42.72 10.99
C VAL A 166 -7.83 43.94 10.79
N SER A 167 -8.02 44.59 9.64
CA SER A 167 -7.81 46.02 9.53
C SER A 167 -9.20 46.62 9.37
N LEU A 168 -9.67 47.33 10.42
CA LEU A 168 -10.73 48.35 10.48
C LEU A 168 -11.33 48.34 11.89
N TYR A 169 -10.87 49.23 12.77
CA TYR A 169 -11.69 50.34 13.27
C TYR A 169 -10.86 51.25 14.18
N THR A 170 -10.60 52.43 13.64
CA THR A 170 -10.34 53.68 14.33
C THR A 170 -11.55 54.04 15.21
N ARG A 171 -11.37 54.14 16.53
CA ARG A 171 -11.85 55.20 17.43
C ARG A 171 -11.66 54.80 18.89
#